data_AF-A0A2A7MRY2-F1
#
_entry.id   AF-A0A2A7MRY2-F1
#
_cell.length_a   1.000
_cell.length_b   1.000
_cell.length_c   1.000
_cell.angle_alpha   90.00
_cell.angle_beta   90.00
_cell.angle_gamma   90.00
#
_symmetry.space_group_name_H-M   'P 1'
#
loop_
_entity.id
_entity.type
_entity.pdbx_description
1 polymer ?
#
loop_
_entity_poly.entity_id
_entity_poly.type
_entity_poly.pdbx_seq_one_letter_code
_entity_poly.pdbx_strand_id
1 'polypeptide(L)'
;MNGYNQTRSYNLACSGTATEDWLRNSLPFQILAAVNPHYILIQLGGNDLREGMSPYGYGHNIRRIAARCKVVAPGATIVLVGTAINADIRQLDPDWRDYMTELCKIAVDNDDIYYADLRSVDSTPENTADDGIHMNERAARLQGQALLQCLNRG
;
A
#
# COMPACT_ATOMS: atom_id res chain seq x y z
N MET A 1 -31.23 -10.73 17.16
CA MET A 1 -30.46 -11.23 16.00
C MET A 1 -29.16 -10.45 15.94
N ASN A 2 -28.04 -11.06 16.30
CA ASN A 2 -26.73 -10.42 16.21
C ASN A 2 -26.30 -10.45 14.74
N GLY A 3 -26.58 -9.37 14.01
CA GLY A 3 -26.10 -9.19 12.65
C GLY A 3 -24.60 -8.96 12.67
N TYR A 4 -23.81 -10.02 12.47
CA TYR A 4 -22.41 -9.84 12.11
C TYR A 4 -22.38 -9.15 10.74
N ASN A 5 -21.97 -7.88 10.71
CA ASN A 5 -21.64 -7.22 9.46
C ASN A 5 -20.49 -8.01 8.81
N GLN A 6 -20.79 -8.76 7.74
CA GLN A 6 -19.75 -9.42 6.96
C GLN A 6 -18.79 -8.37 6.41
N THR A 7 -17.52 -8.49 6.77
CA THR A 7 -16.46 -7.72 6.13
C THR A 7 -16.20 -8.32 4.75
N ARG A 8 -16.22 -7.47 3.71
CA ARG A 8 -15.85 -7.85 2.34
C ARG A 8 -14.53 -7.18 1.98
N SER A 9 -13.60 -7.95 1.45
CA SER A 9 -12.33 -7.46 0.91
C SER A 9 -12.30 -7.67 -0.60
N TYR A 10 -11.73 -6.70 -1.31
CA TYR A 10 -11.53 -6.74 -2.76
C TYR A 10 -10.05 -6.53 -3.03
N ASN A 11 -9.45 -7.38 -3.86
CA ASN A 11 -8.05 -7.24 -4.27
C ASN A 11 -8.02 -6.66 -5.70
N LEU A 12 -7.41 -5.48 -5.84
CA LEU A 12 -7.22 -4.79 -7.13
C LEU A 12 -5.76 -4.79 -7.57
N ALA A 13 -4.90 -5.56 -6.90
CA ALA A 13 -3.48 -5.66 -7.24
C ALA A 13 -3.28 -6.38 -8.57
N CYS A 14 -2.27 -5.94 -9.31
CA CYS A 14 -1.82 -6.57 -10.54
C CYS A 14 -0.29 -6.66 -10.49
N SER A 15 0.25 -7.84 -10.85
CA SER A 15 1.70 -8.06 -10.82
C SER A 15 2.41 -7.13 -11.81
N GLY A 16 3.60 -6.63 -11.43
CA GLY A 16 4.40 -5.74 -12.27
C GLY A 16 3.90 -4.29 -12.38
N THR A 17 2.82 -3.93 -11.69
CA THR A 17 2.23 -2.59 -11.76
C THR A 17 3.04 -1.56 -10.97
N ALA A 18 3.29 -0.39 -11.58
CA ALA A 18 3.84 0.81 -10.95
C ALA A 18 2.73 1.86 -10.70
N THR A 19 3.07 2.95 -9.99
CA THR A 19 2.09 4.02 -9.71
C THR A 19 1.58 4.72 -10.96
N GLU A 20 2.39 4.84 -12.01
CA GLU A 20 1.97 5.45 -13.28
C GLU A 20 0.91 4.61 -14.02
N ASP A 21 0.99 3.29 -13.95
CA ASP A 21 0.03 2.37 -14.57
C ASP A 21 -1.36 2.54 -13.95
N TRP A 22 -1.42 2.66 -12.62
CA TRP A 22 -2.65 3.02 -11.91
C TRP A 22 -3.21 4.35 -12.39
N LEU A 23 -2.37 5.37 -12.57
CA LEU A 23 -2.82 6.68 -13.03
C LEU A 23 -3.31 6.68 -14.49
N ARG A 24 -2.82 5.78 -15.32
CA ARG A 24 -3.29 5.61 -16.72
C ARG A 24 -4.55 4.76 -16.82
N ASN A 25 -4.77 3.83 -15.89
CA ASN A 25 -5.91 2.92 -15.92
C ASN A 25 -7.10 3.45 -15.11
N SER A 26 -8.27 3.60 -15.75
CA SER A 26 -9.49 4.02 -15.05
C SER A 26 -10.21 2.89 -14.32
N LEU A 27 -9.96 1.63 -14.68
CA LEU A 27 -10.72 0.48 -14.19
C LEU A 27 -10.68 0.32 -12.66
N PRO A 28 -9.51 0.44 -11.97
CA PRO A 28 -9.49 0.33 -10.52
C PRO A 28 -10.37 1.39 -9.83
N PHE A 29 -10.39 2.62 -10.34
CA PHE A 29 -11.23 3.70 -9.80
C PHE A 29 -12.71 3.50 -10.07
N GLN A 30 -13.07 2.90 -11.22
CA GLN A 30 -14.46 2.50 -11.51
C GLN A 30 -14.94 1.41 -10.54
N ILE A 31 -14.07 0.44 -10.25
CA ILE A 31 -14.39 -0.62 -9.28
C ILE A 31 -14.53 -0.02 -7.88
N LEU A 32 -13.60 0.86 -7.46
CA LEU A 32 -13.69 1.57 -6.17
C LEU A 32 -15.00 2.35 -6.03
N ALA A 33 -15.41 3.07 -7.08
CA ALA A 33 -16.69 3.78 -7.11
C ALA A 33 -17.89 2.82 -6.94
N ALA A 34 -17.84 1.65 -7.57
CA ALA A 34 -18.92 0.67 -7.55
C ALA A 34 -19.03 -0.07 -6.20
N VAL A 35 -17.90 -0.37 -5.55
CA VAL A 35 -17.89 -1.09 -4.26
C VAL A 35 -18.02 -0.16 -3.06
N ASN A 36 -17.72 1.13 -3.22
CA ASN A 36 -17.80 2.18 -2.20
C ASN A 36 -17.23 1.74 -0.84
N PRO A 37 -15.91 1.48 -0.76
CA PRO A 37 -15.30 0.88 0.40
C PRO A 37 -15.17 1.86 1.57
N HIS A 38 -15.19 1.35 2.81
CA HIS A 38 -14.85 2.14 4.00
C HIS A 38 -13.33 2.36 4.14
N TYR A 39 -12.52 1.40 3.67
CA TYR A 39 -11.06 1.46 3.73
C TYR A 39 -10.46 1.17 2.36
N ILE A 40 -9.45 1.94 1.98
CA ILE A 40 -8.64 1.72 0.78
C ILE A 40 -7.19 1.55 1.23
N LEU A 41 -6.64 0.37 0.98
CA LEU A 41 -5.25 0.04 1.28
C LEU A 41 -4.42 0.25 0.02
N ILE A 42 -3.38 1.09 0.10
CA ILE A 42 -2.45 1.34 -1.00
C ILE A 42 -1.08 0.79 -0.62
N GLN A 43 -0.68 -0.27 -1.31
CA GLN A 43 0.65 -0.88 -1.20
C GLN A 43 1.24 -0.98 -2.61
N LEU A 44 2.09 -0.01 -2.96
CA LEU A 44 2.74 0.13 -4.27
C LEU A 44 4.19 0.61 -4.06
N GLY A 45 4.97 0.70 -5.14
CA GLY A 45 6.31 1.30 -5.12
C GLY A 45 7.46 0.34 -5.46
N GLY A 46 7.27 -0.97 -5.32
CA GLY A 46 8.33 -1.95 -5.62
C GLY A 46 8.81 -1.88 -7.08
N ASN A 47 7.86 -1.78 -8.02
CA ASN A 47 8.19 -1.65 -9.45
C ASN A 47 8.68 -0.25 -9.81
N ASP A 48 8.09 0.80 -9.21
CA ASP A 48 8.56 2.19 -9.38
C ASP A 48 10.05 2.31 -9.01
N LEU A 49 10.46 1.70 -7.90
CA LEU A 49 11.85 1.68 -7.47
C LEU A 49 12.74 0.92 -8.46
N ARG A 50 12.31 -0.27 -8.90
CA ARG A 50 13.03 -1.09 -9.89
C ARG A 50 13.23 -0.35 -11.21
N GLU A 51 12.29 0.52 -11.59
CA GLU A 51 12.33 1.34 -12.80
C GLU A 51 13.11 2.66 -12.62
N GLY A 52 13.67 2.90 -11.43
CA GLY A 52 14.48 4.08 -11.13
C GLY A 52 13.67 5.35 -10.90
N MET A 53 12.39 5.23 -10.52
CA MET A 53 11.59 6.39 -10.16
C MET A 53 12.16 7.04 -8.89
N SER A 54 12.33 8.36 -8.92
CA SER A 54 12.76 9.10 -7.73
C SER A 54 11.71 9.02 -6.60
N PRO A 55 12.12 9.06 -5.32
CA PRO A 55 11.19 9.11 -4.19
C PRO A 55 10.15 10.23 -4.32
N TYR A 56 10.58 11.41 -4.75
CA TYR A 56 9.67 12.54 -4.99
C TYR A 56 8.61 12.24 -6.07
N GLY A 57 9.02 11.65 -7.20
CA GLY A 57 8.10 11.25 -8.27
C GLY A 57 7.08 10.21 -7.80
N TYR A 58 7.54 9.22 -7.05
CA TYR A 58 6.68 8.22 -6.41
C TYR A 58 5.67 8.87 -5.47
N GLY A 59 6.13 9.72 -4.54
CA GLY A 59 5.26 10.45 -3.62
C GLY A 59 4.25 11.35 -4.34
N HIS A 60 4.65 11.99 -5.44
CA HIS A 60 3.74 12.78 -6.27
C HIS A 60 2.63 11.92 -6.89
N ASN A 61 2.99 10.73 -7.40
CA ASN A 61 2.01 9.80 -7.98
C ASN A 61 1.07 9.22 -6.92
N ILE A 62 1.56 8.87 -5.73
CA ILE A 62 0.71 8.40 -4.62
C ILE A 62 -0.32 9.47 -4.22
N ARG A 63 0.08 10.75 -4.11
CA ARG A 63 -0.87 11.85 -3.84
C ARG A 63 -1.97 11.92 -4.91
N ARG A 64 -1.63 11.76 -6.19
CA ARG A 64 -2.60 11.76 -7.30
C ARG A 64 -3.55 10.56 -7.25
N ILE A 65 -3.03 9.37 -6.91
CA ILE A 65 -3.85 8.16 -6.72
C ILE A 65 -4.81 8.38 -5.54
N ALA A 66 -4.31 8.83 -4.39
CA ALA A 66 -5.11 9.09 -3.20
C ALA A 66 -6.21 10.13 -3.48
N ALA A 67 -5.89 11.23 -4.17
CA ALA A 67 -6.87 12.23 -4.57
C ALA A 67 -7.97 11.64 -5.47
N ARG A 68 -7.62 10.79 -6.46
CA ARG A 68 -8.63 10.09 -7.27
C ARG A 68 -9.48 9.13 -6.45
N CYS A 69 -8.88 8.39 -5.52
CA CYS A 69 -9.62 7.53 -4.59
C CYS A 69 -10.64 8.33 -3.78
N LYS A 70 -10.27 9.50 -3.25
CA LYS A 70 -11.20 10.39 -2.52
C LYS A 70 -12.32 10.96 -3.40
N VAL A 71 -12.06 11.21 -4.69
CA VAL A 71 -13.13 11.63 -5.62
C VAL A 71 -14.16 10.52 -5.81
N VAL A 72 -13.72 9.27 -5.99
CA VAL A 72 -14.64 8.16 -6.30
C VAL A 72 -15.23 7.48 -5.07
N ALA A 73 -14.58 7.62 -3.91
CA ALA A 73 -15.00 7.06 -2.63
C ALA A 73 -14.73 8.09 -1.50
N PRO A 74 -15.50 9.19 -1.45
CA PRO A 74 -15.23 10.32 -0.55
C PRO A 74 -15.31 10.00 0.94
N GLY A 75 -16.05 8.95 1.32
CA GLY A 75 -16.13 8.48 2.70
C GLY A 75 -15.05 7.45 3.10
N ALA A 76 -14.18 7.06 2.17
CA ALA A 76 -13.19 6.02 2.45
C ALA A 76 -11.99 6.57 3.23
N THR A 77 -11.57 5.86 4.26
CA THR A 77 -10.27 6.06 4.90
C THR A 77 -9.19 5.44 4.03
N ILE A 78 -8.15 6.20 3.68
CA ILE A 78 -7.01 5.68 2.92
C ILE A 78 -5.91 5.26 3.90
N VAL A 79 -5.33 4.09 3.69
CA VAL A 79 -4.15 3.63 4.43
C VAL A 79 -3.02 3.36 3.44
N LEU A 80 -1.95 4.13 3.58
CA LEU A 80 -0.70 3.94 2.87
C LEU A 80 0.13 2.90 3.64
N VAL A 81 0.43 1.78 2.98
CA VAL A 81 1.11 0.64 3.63
C VAL A 81 2.58 0.65 3.25
N GLY A 82 3.43 0.93 4.23
CA GLY A 82 4.89 0.81 4.10
C GLY A 82 5.37 -0.59 4.43
N THR A 83 6.18 -1.19 3.57
CA THR A 83 6.65 -2.59 3.72
C THR A 83 8.17 -2.66 3.63
N ALA A 84 8.78 -3.74 4.11
CA ALA A 84 10.21 -3.91 3.94
C ALA A 84 10.53 -4.32 2.49
N ILE A 85 11.72 -3.96 2.02
CA ILE A 85 12.30 -4.56 0.82
C ILE A 85 13.01 -5.86 1.20
N ASN A 86 12.77 -6.91 0.41
CA ASN A 86 13.42 -8.20 0.54
C ASN A 86 14.85 -8.21 -0.05
N ALA A 87 15.59 -9.28 0.26
CA ALA A 87 17.05 -9.33 0.25
C ALA A 87 17.75 -8.96 -1.07
N ASP A 88 17.15 -9.23 -2.23
CA ASP A 88 17.81 -9.00 -3.53
C ASP A 88 17.84 -7.53 -3.97
N ILE A 89 17.08 -6.65 -3.32
CA ILE A 89 17.01 -5.22 -3.64
C ILE A 89 17.68 -4.36 -2.55
N ARG A 90 18.41 -4.95 -1.60
CA ARG A 90 19.09 -4.23 -0.50
C ARG A 90 20.04 -3.11 -0.94
N GLN A 91 20.52 -3.15 -2.18
CA GLN A 91 21.34 -2.08 -2.77
C GLN A 91 20.54 -0.77 -2.94
N LEU A 92 19.21 -0.87 -3.02
CA LEU A 92 18.26 0.25 -3.17
C LEU A 92 17.57 0.62 -1.83
N ASP A 93 18.06 0.09 -0.69
CA ASP A 93 17.49 0.36 0.64
C ASP A 93 17.43 1.87 0.99
N PRO A 94 18.42 2.72 0.64
CA PRO A 94 18.30 4.17 0.86
C PRO A 94 17.09 4.78 0.15
N ASP A 95 16.92 4.49 -1.14
CA ASP A 95 15.80 5.03 -1.95
C ASP A 95 14.45 4.52 -1.44
N TRP A 96 14.40 3.28 -0.96
CA TRP A 96 13.18 2.74 -0.37
C TRP A 96 12.79 3.41 0.95
N ARG A 97 13.75 3.72 1.83
CA ARG A 97 13.47 4.50 3.04
C ARG A 97 12.92 5.89 2.71
N ASP A 98 13.38 6.46 1.61
CA ASP A 98 12.86 7.74 1.12
C ASP A 98 11.44 7.61 0.55
N TYR A 99 11.11 6.50 -0.14
CA TYR A 99 9.72 6.20 -0.54
C TYR A 99 8.79 6.13 0.67
N MET A 100 9.21 5.43 1.73
CA MET A 100 8.41 5.31 2.96
C MET A 100 8.27 6.66 3.68
N THR A 101 9.30 7.50 3.59
CA THR A 101 9.27 8.88 4.11
C THR A 101 8.24 9.72 3.35
N GLU A 102 8.15 9.57 2.02
CA GLU A 102 7.10 10.23 1.23
C GLU A 102 5.69 9.74 1.63
N LEU A 103 5.49 8.44 1.86
CA LEU A 103 4.20 7.94 2.35
C LEU A 103 3.82 8.55 3.72
N CYS A 104 4.79 8.61 4.64
CA CYS A 104 4.59 9.19 5.97
C CYS A 104 4.23 10.69 5.88
N LYS A 105 4.94 11.46 5.04
CA LYS A 105 4.62 12.88 4.80
C LYS A 105 3.20 13.06 4.29
N ILE A 106 2.77 12.24 3.33
CA ILE A 106 1.41 12.31 2.78
C ILE A 106 0.37 12.08 3.87
N ALA A 107 0.57 11.12 4.76
CA ALA A 107 -0.35 10.88 5.88
C ALA A 107 -0.33 12.02 6.90
N VAL A 108 0.83 12.61 7.21
CA VAL A 108 0.93 13.77 8.11
C VAL A 108 0.20 15.00 7.54
N ASP A 109 0.26 15.18 6.23
CA ASP A 109 -0.35 16.32 5.54
C ASP A 109 -1.88 16.18 5.33
N ASN A 110 -2.49 15.02 5.66
CA ASN A 110 -3.89 14.73 5.37
C ASN A 110 -4.58 13.97 6.52
N ASP A 111 -5.59 14.58 7.14
CA ASP A 111 -6.30 14.03 8.32
C ASP A 111 -7.03 12.69 8.07
N ASP A 112 -7.31 12.36 6.81
CA ASP A 112 -8.10 11.21 6.37
C ASP A 112 -7.27 10.16 5.60
N ILE A 113 -5.94 10.26 5.73
CA ILE A 113 -4.95 9.32 5.22
C ILE A 113 -4.05 8.85 6.36
N TYR A 114 -3.97 7.55 6.58
CA TYR A 114 -3.10 6.94 7.58
C TYR A 114 -1.88 6.30 6.94
N TYR A 115 -0.77 6.31 7.65
CA TYR A 115 0.42 5.55 7.28
C TYR A 115 0.58 4.35 8.24
N ALA A 116 0.59 3.15 7.67
CA ALA A 116 0.86 1.91 8.40
C ALA A 116 2.28 1.43 8.06
N ASP A 117 3.21 1.63 9.00
CA ASP A 117 4.58 1.15 8.86
C ASP A 117 4.69 -0.32 9.27
N LEU A 118 4.71 -1.21 8.28
CA LEU A 118 4.79 -2.65 8.48
C LEU A 118 6.20 -3.21 8.19
N ARG A 119 7.21 -2.34 8.04
CA ARG A 119 8.59 -2.77 7.72
C ARG A 119 9.16 -3.75 8.74
N SER A 120 8.84 -3.61 10.02
CA SER A 120 9.33 -4.52 11.06
C SER A 120 8.76 -5.94 10.93
N VAL A 121 7.63 -6.10 10.23
CA VAL A 121 6.95 -7.40 10.03
C VAL A 121 7.65 -8.21 8.95
N ASP A 122 8.13 -7.54 7.90
CA ASP A 122 8.56 -8.21 6.66
C ASP A 122 10.10 -8.29 6.51
N SER A 123 10.86 -7.73 7.47
CA SER A 123 12.31 -7.48 7.34
C SER A 123 13.25 -8.69 7.49
N THR A 124 12.75 -9.90 7.76
CA THR A 124 13.59 -11.08 7.99
C THR A 124 13.69 -11.98 6.75
N PRO A 125 14.83 -12.63 6.49
CA PRO A 125 14.96 -13.57 5.37
C PRO A 125 13.94 -14.73 5.42
N GLU A 126 13.52 -15.13 6.62
CA GLU A 126 12.47 -16.14 6.84
C GLU A 126 11.09 -15.73 6.32
N ASN A 127 10.90 -14.45 6.02
CA ASN A 127 9.65 -13.85 5.55
C ASN A 127 9.67 -13.56 4.03
N THR A 128 10.79 -13.86 3.36
CA THR A 128 10.96 -13.74 1.91
C THR A 128 10.58 -15.06 1.21
N ALA A 129 10.01 -14.97 0.02
CA ALA A 129 9.74 -16.09 -0.87
C ALA A 129 11.03 -16.57 -1.57
N ASP A 130 10.95 -17.71 -2.26
CA ASP A 130 12.11 -18.31 -2.93
C ASP A 130 12.74 -17.43 -4.03
N ASP A 131 12.00 -16.44 -4.53
CA ASP A 131 12.46 -15.49 -5.55
C ASP A 131 13.20 -14.26 -4.99
N GLY A 132 13.41 -14.19 -3.67
CA GLY A 132 14.20 -13.12 -3.04
C GLY A 132 13.53 -11.74 -3.02
N ILE A 133 12.33 -11.60 -3.60
CA ILE A 133 11.63 -10.33 -3.82
C ILE A 133 10.27 -10.32 -3.12
N HIS A 134 9.47 -11.37 -3.29
CA HIS A 134 8.12 -11.41 -2.74
C HIS A 134 8.12 -11.87 -1.28
N MET A 135 7.06 -11.54 -0.56
CA MET A 135 6.81 -12.08 0.77
C MET A 135 6.27 -13.51 0.66
N ASN A 136 6.63 -14.38 1.60
CA ASN A 136 6.02 -15.72 1.68
C ASN A 136 4.66 -15.69 2.41
N GLU A 137 3.97 -16.83 2.48
CA GLU A 137 2.63 -16.91 3.10
C GLU A 137 2.62 -16.50 4.58
N ARG A 138 3.69 -16.84 5.33
CA ARG A 138 3.83 -16.47 6.73
C ARG A 138 3.88 -14.96 6.89
N ALA A 139 4.70 -14.29 6.08
CA ALA A 139 4.84 -12.84 6.07
C ALA A 139 3.53 -12.15 5.69
N ALA A 140 2.84 -12.62 4.64
CA ALA A 140 1.52 -12.11 4.25
C ALA A 140 0.49 -12.20 5.40
N ARG A 141 0.51 -13.31 6.16
CA ARG A 141 -0.37 -13.48 7.33
C ARG A 141 -0.04 -12.51 8.45
N LEU A 142 1.25 -12.35 8.77
CA LEU A 142 1.69 -11.42 9.81
C LEU A 142 1.37 -9.97 9.44
N GLN A 143 1.56 -9.60 8.18
CA GLN A 143 1.22 -8.27 7.66
C GLN A 143 -0.28 -7.99 7.78
N GLY A 144 -1.13 -8.96 7.41
CA GLY A 144 -2.58 -8.86 7.59
C GLY A 144 -2.99 -8.68 9.05
N GLN A 145 -2.34 -9.40 9.98
CA GLN A 145 -2.59 -9.25 11.43
C GLN A 145 -2.16 -7.87 11.94
N ALA A 146 -0.98 -7.39 11.53
CA ALA A 146 -0.47 -6.08 11.93
C ALA A 146 -1.38 -4.95 11.40
N LEU A 147 -1.83 -5.06 10.15
CA LEU A 147 -2.76 -4.10 9.56
C LEU A 147 -4.10 -4.05 10.30
N LEU A 148 -4.67 -5.19 10.68
CA LEU A 148 -5.89 -5.25 11.49
C LEU A 148 -5.70 -4.57 12.86
N GLN A 149 -4.52 -4.72 13.48
CA GLN A 149 -4.21 -4.04 14.73
C GLN A 149 -4.10 -2.52 14.57
N CYS A 150 -3.58 -2.04 13.44
CA CYS A 150 -3.56 -0.61 13.11
C CYS A 150 -4.99 -0.07 12.91
N LEU A 151 -5.82 -0.79 12.15
CA LEU A 151 -7.19 -0.37 11.83
C LEU A 151 -8.14 -0.37 13.05
N ASN A 152 -7.91 -1.24 14.04
CA ASN A 152 -8.76 -1.33 15.24
C ASN A 152 -8.38 -0.31 16.34
N ARG A 153 -7.34 0.52 16.14
CA ARG A 153 -6.88 1.52 17.12
C ARG A 153 -7.32 2.95 16.80
N GLY A 154 -7.84 3.19 15.60
CA GLY A 154 -8.48 4.46 15.20
C GLY A 154 -9.98 4.38 15.40
#